data_AF-A0A556VXH9-F1
#
_entry.id   AF-A0A556VXH9-F1
#
_cell.length_a   1.000
_cell.length_b   1.000
_cell.length_c   1.000
_cell.angle_alpha   90.00
_cell.angle_beta   90.00
_cell.angle_gamma   90.00
#
_symmetry.space_group_name_H-M   'P 1'
#
loop_
_entity.id
_entity.type
_entity.pdbx_description
1 polymer ?
#
loop_
_entity_poly.entity_id
_entity_poly.type
_entity_poly.pdbx_seq_one_letter_code
_entity_poly.pdbx_strand_id
1 'polypeptide(L)'
;MTRHAEQRREEKRRGEKRRKKERKGEKRRGEKWREEEKRGEDKREEEKKEKKGGEREERERGRGEKERERQKRRKWDVALQIHFTLIQAFCFDNDINIVHVNNIECLEDLVSDTGTSTSGDTHCVLVTRPSEAAWKDAALAKLAMFCEECRGVCEWVPEVTLPE
;
A
#
# COMPACT_ATOMS: atom_id res chain seq x y z
N MET A 1 -39.37 -88.04 18.03
CA MET A 1 -37.99 -87.58 17.76
C MET A 1 -37.92 -86.47 16.68
N THR A 2 -38.89 -86.35 15.77
CA THR A 2 -38.84 -85.47 14.57
C THR A 2 -39.06 -83.97 14.82
N ARG A 3 -39.97 -83.57 15.73
CA ARG A 3 -40.28 -82.15 16.00
C ARG A 3 -39.07 -81.35 16.52
N HIS A 4 -38.24 -81.95 17.36
CA HIS A 4 -37.04 -81.30 17.91
C HIS A 4 -35.97 -81.04 16.83
N ALA A 5 -35.88 -81.90 15.81
CA ALA A 5 -34.96 -81.72 14.69
C ALA A 5 -35.41 -80.60 13.73
N GLU A 6 -36.71 -80.48 13.48
CA GLU A 6 -37.28 -79.38 12.68
C GLU A 6 -37.15 -78.03 13.37
N GLN A 7 -37.43 -77.98 14.68
CA GLN A 7 -37.29 -76.78 15.49
C GLN A 7 -35.84 -76.26 15.48
N ARG A 8 -34.85 -77.16 15.61
CA ARG A 8 -33.43 -76.81 15.47
C ARG A 8 -33.05 -76.31 14.07
N ARG A 9 -33.65 -76.86 13.01
CA ARG A 9 -33.42 -76.39 11.62
C ARG A 9 -34.01 -75.01 11.38
N GLU A 10 -35.20 -74.74 11.93
CA GLU A 10 -35.84 -73.44 11.83
C GLU A 10 -35.07 -72.38 12.63
N GLU A 11 -34.61 -72.72 13.84
CA GLU A 11 -33.77 -71.85 14.66
C GLU A 11 -32.45 -71.49 13.97
N LYS A 12 -31.78 -72.46 13.32
CA LYS A 12 -30.60 -72.21 12.48
C LYS A 12 -30.91 -71.25 11.33
N ARG A 13 -32.02 -71.45 10.61
CA ARG A 13 -32.46 -70.55 9.53
C ARG A 13 -32.79 -69.14 10.03
N ARG A 14 -33.44 -69.02 11.19
CA ARG A 14 -33.73 -67.74 11.84
C ARG A 14 -32.44 -67.05 12.30
N GLY A 15 -31.49 -67.80 12.86
CA GLY A 15 -30.16 -67.32 13.23
C GLY A 15 -29.36 -66.81 12.03
N GLU A 16 -29.39 -67.54 10.91
CA GLU A 16 -28.71 -67.14 9.67
C GLU A 16 -29.35 -65.88 9.05
N LYS A 17 -30.68 -65.79 9.02
CA LYS A 17 -31.40 -64.56 8.61
C LYS A 17 -31.05 -63.36 9.50
N ARG A 18 -30.94 -63.57 10.82
CA ARG A 18 -30.51 -62.52 11.77
C ARG A 18 -29.08 -62.07 11.46
N ARG A 19 -28.13 -62.99 11.31
CA ARG A 19 -26.73 -62.69 10.94
C ARG A 19 -26.62 -61.96 9.60
N LYS A 20 -27.41 -62.34 8.59
CA LYS A 20 -27.43 -61.67 7.28
C LYS A 20 -28.01 -60.25 7.39
N LYS A 21 -29.05 -60.06 8.22
CA LYS A 21 -29.63 -58.74 8.50
C LYS A 21 -28.63 -57.84 9.24
N GLU A 22 -27.90 -58.40 10.19
CA GLU A 22 -26.85 -57.71 10.96
C GLU A 22 -25.70 -57.26 10.04
N ARG A 23 -25.15 -58.17 9.22
CA ARG A 23 -24.13 -57.83 8.19
C ARG A 23 -24.60 -56.75 7.21
N LYS A 24 -25.88 -56.81 6.79
CA LYS A 24 -26.47 -55.78 5.91
C LYS A 24 -26.61 -54.43 6.64
N GLY A 25 -26.94 -54.45 7.93
CA GLY A 25 -26.99 -53.26 8.78
C GLY A 25 -25.61 -52.63 8.96
N GLU A 26 -24.58 -53.45 9.18
CA GLU A 26 -23.19 -53.01 9.32
C GLU A 26 -22.66 -52.41 8.01
N LYS A 27 -22.92 -53.05 6.85
CA LYS A 27 -22.57 -52.50 5.53
C LYS A 27 -23.21 -51.14 5.27
N ARG A 28 -24.51 -51.00 5.57
CA ARG A 28 -25.24 -49.72 5.43
C ARG A 28 -24.70 -48.62 6.34
N ARG A 29 -24.32 -48.97 7.58
CA ARG A 29 -23.65 -48.02 8.47
C ARG A 29 -22.31 -47.60 7.87
N GLY A 30 -21.50 -48.55 7.39
CA GLY A 30 -20.21 -48.24 6.75
C GLY A 30 -20.34 -47.34 5.51
N GLU A 31 -21.35 -47.55 4.68
CA GLU A 31 -21.66 -46.67 3.53
C GLU A 31 -22.03 -45.25 4.00
N LYS A 32 -22.92 -45.15 4.99
CA LYS A 32 -23.30 -43.86 5.60
C LYS A 32 -22.10 -43.12 6.20
N TRP A 33 -21.24 -43.82 6.93
CA TRP A 33 -20.02 -43.24 7.51
C TRP A 33 -19.08 -42.69 6.42
N ARG A 34 -18.89 -43.43 5.31
CA ARG A 34 -18.06 -42.97 4.18
C ARG A 34 -18.65 -41.74 3.48
N GLU A 35 -19.98 -41.66 3.36
CA GLU A 35 -20.64 -40.47 2.82
C GLU A 35 -20.50 -39.25 3.74
N GLU A 36 -20.63 -39.43 5.06
CA GLU A 36 -20.41 -38.36 6.03
C GLU A 36 -18.94 -37.87 6.02
N GLU A 37 -17.98 -38.77 5.88
CA GLU A 37 -16.56 -38.44 5.76
C GLU A 37 -16.25 -37.62 4.51
N LYS A 38 -16.70 -38.09 3.33
CA LYS A 38 -16.57 -37.33 2.06
C LYS A 38 -17.21 -35.95 2.15
N ARG A 39 -18.41 -35.85 2.74
CA ARG A 39 -19.08 -34.57 2.93
C ARG A 39 -18.31 -33.63 3.86
N GLY A 40 -17.58 -34.20 4.83
CA GLY A 40 -16.67 -33.47 5.69
C GLY A 40 -15.43 -32.96 4.95
N GLU A 41 -14.87 -33.77 4.05
CA GLU A 41 -13.75 -33.38 3.17
C GLU A 41 -14.15 -32.28 2.20
N ASP A 42 -15.28 -32.42 1.50
CA ASP A 42 -15.80 -31.42 0.56
C ASP A 42 -16.00 -30.06 1.24
N LYS A 43 -16.59 -30.04 2.45
CA LYS A 43 -16.76 -28.81 3.25
C LYS A 43 -15.42 -28.18 3.63
N ARG A 44 -14.44 -28.99 4.03
CA ARG A 44 -13.09 -28.50 4.36
C ARG A 44 -12.38 -27.93 3.14
N GLU A 45 -12.61 -28.49 1.95
CA GLU A 45 -12.09 -27.92 0.70
C GLU A 45 -12.77 -26.61 0.34
N GLU A 46 -14.08 -26.51 0.52
CA GLU A 46 -14.85 -25.29 0.28
C GLU A 46 -14.39 -24.14 1.17
N GLU A 47 -14.25 -24.37 2.49
CA GLU A 47 -13.71 -23.38 3.43
C GLU A 47 -12.28 -22.95 3.06
N LYS A 48 -11.44 -23.88 2.58
CA LYS A 48 -10.09 -23.55 2.11
C LYS A 48 -10.12 -22.68 0.86
N LYS A 49 -11.04 -22.92 -0.07
CA LYS A 49 -11.22 -22.11 -1.28
C LYS A 49 -11.70 -20.71 -0.94
N GLU A 50 -12.65 -20.57 -0.02
CA GLU A 50 -13.14 -19.27 0.46
C GLU A 50 -12.03 -18.46 1.13
N LYS A 51 -11.27 -19.07 2.06
CA LYS A 51 -10.12 -18.41 2.71
C LYS A 51 -9.08 -17.93 1.70
N LYS A 52 -8.73 -18.79 0.73
CA LYS A 52 -7.77 -18.45 -0.33
C LYS A 52 -8.30 -17.36 -1.26
N GLY A 53 -9.61 -17.32 -1.50
CA GLY A 53 -10.29 -16.25 -2.23
C GLY A 53 -10.18 -14.91 -1.51
N GLY A 54 -10.50 -14.89 -0.20
CA GLY A 54 -10.39 -13.69 0.63
C GLY A 54 -8.97 -13.13 0.69
N GLU A 55 -7.96 -13.98 0.92
CA GLU A 55 -6.55 -13.57 0.91
C GLU A 55 -6.11 -12.98 -0.44
N ARG A 56 -6.61 -13.55 -1.55
CA ARG A 56 -6.31 -13.04 -2.89
C ARG A 56 -6.96 -11.68 -3.12
N GLU A 57 -8.22 -11.51 -2.75
CA GLU A 57 -8.90 -10.20 -2.86
C GLU A 57 -8.21 -9.14 -2.01
N GLU A 58 -7.81 -9.46 -0.78
CA GLU A 58 -7.10 -8.52 0.10
C GLU A 58 -5.75 -8.11 -0.50
N ARG A 59 -4.99 -9.07 -1.07
CA ARG A 59 -3.75 -8.77 -1.79
C ARG A 59 -3.97 -7.90 -3.03
N GLU A 60 -5.04 -8.13 -3.78
CA GLU A 60 -5.39 -7.33 -4.96
C GLU A 60 -5.83 -5.92 -4.56
N ARG A 61 -6.62 -5.76 -3.49
CA ARG A 61 -6.97 -4.45 -2.90
C ARG A 61 -5.71 -3.68 -2.45
N GLY A 62 -4.82 -4.33 -1.71
CA GLY A 62 -3.56 -3.72 -1.25
C GLY A 62 -2.61 -3.37 -2.40
N ARG A 63 -2.61 -4.13 -3.50
CA ARG A 63 -1.86 -3.75 -4.73
C ARG A 63 -2.46 -2.51 -5.40
N GLY A 64 -3.77 -2.44 -5.53
CA GLY A 64 -4.46 -1.29 -6.12
C GLY A 64 -4.24 -0.01 -5.31
N GLU A 65 -4.22 -0.10 -3.98
CA GLU A 65 -3.93 1.04 -3.10
C GLU A 65 -2.48 1.53 -3.25
N LYS A 66 -1.49 0.61 -3.22
CA LYS A 66 -0.08 0.95 -3.45
C LYS A 66 0.17 1.54 -4.84
N GLU A 67 -0.54 1.07 -5.86
CA GLU A 67 -0.45 1.61 -7.21
C GLU A 67 -1.04 3.02 -7.30
N ARG A 68 -2.20 3.27 -6.67
CA ARG A 68 -2.79 4.61 -6.56
C ARG A 68 -1.87 5.58 -5.81
N GLU A 69 -1.21 5.13 -4.75
CA GLU A 69 -0.24 5.93 -4.00
C GLU A 69 1.00 6.25 -4.84
N ARG A 70 1.59 5.26 -5.53
CA ARG A 70 2.70 5.48 -6.47
C ARG A 70 2.30 6.40 -7.62
N GLN A 71 1.08 6.27 -8.13
CA GLN A 71 0.55 7.14 -9.18
C GLN A 71 0.33 8.57 -8.67
N LYS A 72 -0.13 8.74 -7.42
CA LYS A 72 -0.21 10.05 -6.76
C LYS A 72 1.18 10.70 -6.61
N ARG A 73 2.18 9.95 -6.12
CA ARG A 73 3.57 10.45 -6.02
C ARG A 73 4.11 10.87 -7.39
N ARG A 74 4.00 10.03 -8.42
CA ARG A 74 4.41 10.36 -9.80
C ARG A 74 3.68 11.57 -10.38
N LYS A 75 2.37 11.72 -10.10
CA LYS A 75 1.58 12.87 -10.56
C LYS A 75 2.02 14.15 -9.85
N TRP A 76 2.31 14.06 -8.56
CA TRP A 76 2.84 15.18 -7.77
C TRP A 76 4.18 15.62 -8.35
N ASP A 77 5.06 14.68 -8.70
CA ASP A 77 6.36 14.98 -9.30
C ASP A 77 6.22 15.78 -10.61
N VAL A 78 5.32 15.37 -11.52
CA VAL A 78 5.13 16.12 -12.79
C VAL A 78 4.49 17.48 -12.55
N ALA A 79 3.46 17.57 -11.71
CA ALA A 79 2.81 18.85 -11.43
C ALA A 79 3.80 19.82 -10.79
N LEU A 80 4.55 19.39 -9.78
CA LEU A 80 5.54 20.21 -9.08
C LEU A 80 6.71 20.59 -10.01
N GLN A 81 7.17 19.68 -10.88
CA GLN A 81 8.14 19.99 -11.93
C GLN A 81 7.63 21.07 -12.88
N ILE A 82 6.37 21.01 -13.32
CA ILE A 82 5.76 22.07 -14.14
C ILE A 82 5.75 23.40 -13.38
N HIS A 83 5.41 23.40 -12.08
CA HIS A 83 5.44 24.61 -11.26
C HIS A 83 6.85 25.20 -11.20
N PHE A 84 7.89 24.37 -10.98
CA PHE A 84 9.27 24.86 -10.99
C PHE A 84 9.67 25.44 -12.34
N THR A 85 9.30 24.81 -13.45
CA THR A 85 9.57 25.36 -14.79
C THR A 85 8.87 26.71 -15.00
N LEU A 86 7.59 26.83 -14.60
CA LEU A 86 6.84 28.09 -14.71
C LEU A 86 7.44 29.19 -13.82
N ILE A 87 7.82 28.86 -12.59
CA ILE A 87 8.45 29.79 -11.66
C ILE A 87 9.81 30.24 -12.19
N GLN A 88 10.64 29.31 -12.68
CA GLN A 88 11.93 29.63 -13.28
C GLN A 88 11.79 30.59 -14.46
N ALA A 89 10.85 30.32 -15.38
CA ALA A 89 10.57 31.20 -16.51
C ALA A 89 10.10 32.59 -16.05
N PHE A 90 9.17 32.63 -15.09
CA PHE A 90 8.68 33.90 -14.53
C PHE A 90 9.79 34.71 -13.86
N CYS A 91 10.63 34.07 -13.03
CA CYS A 91 11.74 34.72 -12.35
C CYS A 91 12.79 35.22 -13.35
N PHE A 92 13.05 34.45 -14.41
CA PHE A 92 13.95 34.86 -15.49
C PHE A 92 13.44 36.11 -16.22
N ASP A 93 12.15 36.14 -16.59
CA ASP A 93 11.55 37.27 -17.31
C ASP A 93 11.48 38.56 -16.46
N ASN A 94 11.41 38.42 -15.14
CA ASN A 94 11.27 39.54 -14.20
C ASN A 94 12.57 39.91 -13.47
N ASP A 95 13.71 39.34 -13.88
CA ASP A 95 15.02 39.53 -13.25
C ASP A 95 15.01 39.26 -11.72
N ILE A 96 14.27 38.24 -11.31
CA ILE A 96 14.21 37.78 -9.93
C ILE A 96 15.30 36.71 -9.74
N ASN A 97 16.18 36.91 -8.76
CA ASN A 97 17.17 35.91 -8.38
C ASN A 97 16.49 34.65 -7.84
N ILE A 98 16.88 33.49 -8.37
CA ILE A 98 16.34 32.17 -8.01
C ILE A 98 17.50 31.22 -7.76
N VAL A 99 17.41 30.40 -6.72
CA VAL A 99 18.40 29.38 -6.36
C VAL A 99 17.69 28.06 -6.05
N HIS A 100 18.32 26.94 -6.39
CA HIS A 100 17.87 25.60 -6.01
C HIS A 100 18.50 25.22 -4.67
N VAL A 101 17.71 24.69 -3.73
CA VAL A 101 18.21 24.24 -2.42
C VAL A 101 18.08 22.72 -2.32
N ASN A 102 19.19 22.05 -2.03
CA ASN A 102 19.23 20.58 -2.01
C ASN A 102 18.63 19.94 -0.76
N ASN A 103 18.63 20.67 0.36
CA ASN A 103 18.16 20.17 1.64
C ASN A 103 16.86 20.87 2.03
N ILE A 104 15.73 20.24 1.67
CA ILE A 104 14.38 20.74 1.97
C ILE A 104 14.11 20.68 3.48
N GLU A 105 14.65 19.68 4.19
CA GLU A 105 14.46 19.54 5.65
C GLU A 105 15.07 20.74 6.39
N CYS A 106 16.30 21.13 6.06
CA CYS A 106 16.91 22.35 6.61
C CYS A 106 16.15 23.63 6.23
N LEU A 107 15.57 23.68 5.03
CA LEU A 107 14.77 24.83 4.61
C LEU A 107 13.48 24.93 5.43
N GLU A 108 12.82 23.80 5.71
CA GLU A 108 11.63 23.74 6.54
C GLU A 108 11.92 24.14 7.98
N ASP A 109 13.04 23.69 8.56
CA ASP A 109 13.47 24.08 9.90
C ASP A 109 13.74 25.59 9.98
N LEU A 110 14.45 26.14 9.00
CA LEU A 110 14.75 27.57 8.92
C LEU A 110 13.50 28.43 8.80
N VAL A 111 12.53 28.02 7.99
CA VAL A 111 11.26 28.75 7.82
C VAL A 111 10.37 28.60 9.05
N SER A 112 10.35 27.41 9.67
CA SER A 112 9.54 27.16 10.87
C SER A 112 9.96 28.03 12.06
N ASP A 113 11.26 28.31 12.21
CA ASP A 113 11.78 29.18 13.28
C ASP A 113 11.35 30.64 13.11
N THR A 114 10.98 31.07 11.90
CA THR A 114 10.47 32.43 11.63
C THR A 114 9.01 32.64 12.07
N GLY A 115 8.38 31.65 12.69
CA GLY A 115 7.01 31.73 13.21
C GLY A 115 5.91 31.60 12.14
N THR A 116 6.30 31.30 10.88
CA THR A 116 5.35 30.89 9.84
C THR A 116 5.06 29.40 10.01
N SER A 117 3.95 29.10 10.69
CA SER A 117 3.50 27.73 10.95
C SER A 117 2.91 27.08 9.70
N THR A 118 3.73 26.86 8.67
CA THR A 118 3.38 26.03 7.52
C THR A 118 4.03 24.67 7.68
N SER A 119 3.34 23.79 8.39
CA SER A 119 3.76 22.40 8.58
C SER A 119 3.66 21.63 7.25
N GLY A 120 4.82 21.35 6.66
CA GLY A 120 5.08 20.09 5.98
C GLY A 120 5.02 20.00 4.46
N ASP A 121 5.03 21.11 3.71
CA ASP A 121 5.16 21.07 2.23
C ASP A 121 5.78 22.39 1.68
N THR A 122 6.89 22.86 2.24
CA THR A 122 7.53 24.11 1.77
C THR A 122 8.53 23.82 0.65
N HIS A 123 8.04 23.74 -0.58
CA HIS A 123 8.87 23.46 -1.77
C HIS A 123 9.46 24.72 -2.44
N CYS A 124 9.00 25.91 -2.06
CA CYS A 124 9.45 27.18 -2.62
C CYS A 124 9.19 28.31 -1.63
N VAL A 125 10.18 29.19 -1.45
CA VAL A 125 10.08 30.36 -0.58
C VAL A 125 10.32 31.61 -1.42
N LEU A 126 9.42 32.58 -1.34
CA LEU A 126 9.58 33.87 -1.99
C LEU A 126 9.93 34.93 -0.94
N VAL A 127 11.11 35.52 -1.07
CA VAL A 127 11.54 36.63 -0.21
C VAL A 127 11.10 37.95 -0.86
N THR A 128 10.08 38.58 -0.28
CA THR A 128 9.56 39.88 -0.76
C THR A 128 10.00 41.03 0.14
N ARG A 129 10.13 42.25 -0.41
CA ARG A 129 10.50 43.46 0.35
C ARG A 129 9.37 43.84 1.32
N PRO A 130 9.60 43.96 2.64
CA PRO A 130 8.63 44.59 3.52
C PRO A 130 8.67 46.13 3.45
N SER A 131 9.83 46.74 3.15
CA SER A 131 9.98 48.19 2.90
C SER A 131 11.25 48.51 2.08
N GLU A 132 11.38 49.73 1.57
CA GLU A 132 12.50 50.17 0.71
C GLU A 132 13.89 50.08 1.38
N ALA A 133 13.95 50.23 2.70
CA ALA A 133 15.17 50.14 3.49
C ALA A 133 15.59 48.70 3.84
N ALA A 134 14.70 47.72 3.68
CA ALA A 134 14.90 46.33 4.14
C ALA A 134 15.84 45.50 3.24
N TRP A 135 16.18 45.97 2.04
CA TRP A 135 17.08 45.26 1.11
C TRP A 135 18.57 45.48 1.39
N LYS A 136 18.90 46.23 2.44
CA LYS A 136 20.29 46.53 2.82
C LYS A 136 20.97 45.40 3.60
N ASP A 137 20.39 44.21 3.59
CA ASP A 137 21.00 43.05 4.22
C ASP A 137 22.24 42.59 3.42
N ALA A 138 23.37 42.47 4.10
CA ALA A 138 24.63 42.10 3.49
C ALA A 138 24.63 40.66 2.95
N ALA A 139 23.88 39.75 3.56
CA ALA A 139 23.73 38.37 3.08
C ALA A 139 22.88 38.32 1.81
N LEU A 140 21.81 39.12 1.72
CA LEU A 140 21.01 39.21 0.50
C LEU A 140 21.81 39.79 -0.68
N ALA A 141 22.65 40.80 -0.42
CA ALA A 141 23.57 41.33 -1.42
C ALA A 141 24.60 40.29 -1.88
N LYS A 142 25.14 39.48 -0.95
CA LYS A 142 26.05 38.38 -1.27
C LYS A 142 25.38 37.32 -2.14
N LEU A 143 24.13 36.96 -1.82
CA LEU A 143 23.36 36.01 -2.62
C LEU A 143 23.07 36.54 -4.02
N ALA A 144 22.77 37.82 -4.16
CA ALA A 144 22.58 38.46 -5.45
C ALA A 144 23.85 38.42 -6.31
N MET A 145 25.01 38.77 -5.74
CA MET A 145 26.29 38.67 -6.46
C MET A 145 26.60 37.23 -6.89
N PHE A 146 26.36 36.25 -6.03
CA PHE A 146 26.50 34.84 -6.39
C PHE A 146 25.63 34.44 -7.59
N CYS A 147 24.36 34.88 -7.60
CA CYS A 147 23.46 34.61 -8.73
C CYS A 147 23.96 35.28 -10.03
N GLU A 148 24.49 36.50 -9.96
CA GLU A 148 25.06 37.20 -11.12
C GLU A 148 26.31 36.50 -11.67
N GLU A 149 27.20 36.02 -10.80
CA GLU A 149 28.38 35.24 -11.18
C GLU A 149 27.98 33.93 -11.91
N CYS A 150 26.99 33.21 -11.37
CA CYS A 150 26.45 32.00 -12.00
C CYS A 150 25.80 32.28 -13.37
N ARG A 151 25.05 33.39 -13.51
CA ARG A 151 24.51 33.81 -14.82
C ARG A 151 25.62 34.05 -15.85
N GLY A 152 26.78 34.57 -15.41
CA GLY A 152 27.95 34.77 -16.26
C GLY A 152 28.51 33.48 -16.87
N VAL A 153 28.29 32.33 -16.22
CA VAL A 153 28.68 31.00 -16.71
C VAL A 153 27.50 30.19 -17.27
N CYS A 154 26.39 30.86 -17.61
CA CYS A 154 25.15 30.25 -18.12
C CYS A 154 24.44 29.31 -17.13
N GLU A 155 24.70 29.45 -15.83
CA GLU A 155 23.99 28.74 -14.76
C GLU A 155 22.88 29.63 -14.19
N TRP A 156 21.67 29.49 -14.74
CA TRP A 156 20.53 30.37 -14.45
C TRP A 156 19.82 30.06 -13.13
N VAL A 157 19.97 28.84 -12.62
CA VAL A 157 19.39 28.39 -11.35
C VAL A 157 20.48 27.68 -10.58
N PRO A 158 21.37 28.43 -9.90
CA PRO A 158 22.47 27.82 -9.19
C PRO A 158 21.99 27.06 -7.95
N GLU A 159 22.74 26.03 -7.62
CA GLU A 159 22.44 25.15 -6.49
C GLU A 159 23.17 25.60 -5.22
N VAL A 160 22.44 25.68 -4.10
CA VAL A 160 22.94 26.11 -2.80
C VAL A 160 22.67 25.02 -1.77
N THR A 161 23.71 24.68 -0.99
CA THR A 161 23.59 23.78 0.14
C THR A 161 23.51 24.59 1.43
N LEU A 162 22.41 24.45 2.16
CA LEU A 162 22.28 25.06 3.48
C LEU A 162 23.17 24.32 4.49
N PRO A 163 23.82 25.02 5.42
CA PRO A 163 24.52 24.37 6.54
C PRO A 163 23.52 23.66 7.46
N GLU A 164 23.96 22.59 8.11
CA GLU A 164 23.24 21.94 9.22
C GLU A 164 23.23 22.80 10.49
#